data_AF-A0A4R6HDI7-F1
#
_entry.id   AF-A0A4R6HDI7-F1
#
_cell.length_a   1.000
_cell.length_b   1.000
_cell.length_c   1.000
_cell.angle_alpha   90.00
_cell.angle_beta   90.00
_cell.angle_gamma   90.00
#
_symmetry.space_group_name_H-M   'P 1'
#
loop_
_entity.id
_entity.type
_entity.pdbx_description
1 polymer ?
#
loop_
_entity_poly.entity_id
_entity_poly.type
_entity_poly.pdbx_seq_one_letter_code
_entity_poly.pdbx_strand_id
1 'polypeptide(L)'
;MGATLQRLVDRALAATSAGRCVWVALSGGLDSSLLLTLTAEACRRHPRSLRALHVHHGLQPAADGFERHCQWLCSGLGVPLRVERVAVDSADGQGREGAARAARYAAFAECVAPGETLWLAQHRDDQAETFLLAALRGSGTRGLAGMTAGRAWRGRRLERPLLGVERATLEAEARRQGLVWVEDPSNDDETLDRNFLRHTVLPLLATRWVHAGESLSRSAALAGEADALLDELAGLDLERLGGDAACLPVAGLETLSGSRRRLLVRYCCGRLGLAMPPARRLDTLLDQLEAREDAKVRVTWSDAEARVWRGRLYLLAPPEALPPDWQAEWNGHAPLMTPLGEVRVSLGRADGAPARLRVVPRQGGEWLRLPGRGRRDLKRLLQEAGVPPWGRGGLVVAREGETPVAVLDPRDGACWLLAEGWVSRDESSGGDPRPADRPSPAPGR
;
A
#
# COMPACT_ATOMS: atom_id res chain seq x y z
N MET A 1 33.21 -18.61 13.87
CA MET A 1 32.05 -18.18 13.05
C MET A 1 30.82 -17.81 13.88
N GLY A 2 30.47 -18.54 14.95
CA GLY A 2 29.32 -18.18 15.82
C GLY A 2 29.30 -16.76 16.39
N ALA A 3 30.47 -16.21 16.78
CA ALA A 3 30.60 -14.81 17.19
C ALA A 3 30.22 -13.79 16.09
N THR A 4 30.18 -14.19 14.82
CA THR A 4 29.73 -13.33 13.71
C THR A 4 28.21 -13.32 13.59
N LEU A 5 27.53 -14.45 13.76
CA LEU A 5 26.06 -14.52 13.70
C LEU A 5 25.42 -13.79 14.88
N GLN A 6 25.95 -14.00 16.09
CA GLN A 6 25.46 -13.29 17.26
C GLN A 6 25.60 -11.76 17.11
N ARG A 7 26.72 -11.28 16.55
CA ARG A 7 26.92 -9.85 16.27
C ARG A 7 25.91 -9.29 15.26
N LEU A 8 25.51 -10.06 14.25
CA LEU A 8 24.48 -9.63 13.28
C LEU A 8 23.13 -9.43 13.98
N VAL A 9 22.74 -10.39 14.82
CA VAL A 9 21.50 -10.33 15.62
C VAL A 9 21.56 -9.17 16.61
N ASP A 10 22.69 -8.95 17.29
CA ASP A 10 22.86 -7.83 18.22
C ASP A 10 22.72 -6.48 17.52
N ARG A 11 23.32 -6.34 16.34
CA ARG A 11 23.22 -5.12 15.53
C ARG A 11 21.78 -4.87 15.08
N ALA A 12 21.08 -5.91 14.65
CA ALA A 12 19.66 -5.80 14.27
C ALA A 12 18.79 -5.44 15.48
N LEU A 13 19.09 -5.98 16.66
CA LEU A 13 18.37 -5.67 17.90
C LEU A 13 18.60 -4.21 18.32
N ALA A 14 19.84 -3.73 18.22
CA ALA A 14 20.20 -2.34 18.51
C ALA A 14 19.51 -1.34 17.56
N ALA A 15 19.32 -1.72 16.29
CA ALA A 15 18.59 -0.92 15.31
C ALA A 15 17.06 -0.90 15.55
N THR A 16 16.54 -1.77 16.41
CA THR A 16 15.13 -1.78 16.77
C THR A 16 14.84 -0.68 17.80
N SER A 17 13.84 0.16 17.52
CA SER A 17 13.46 1.30 18.35
C SER A 17 13.21 0.89 19.81
N ALA A 18 13.68 1.72 20.75
CA ALA A 18 13.53 1.46 22.17
C ALA A 18 12.05 1.35 22.59
N GLY A 19 11.77 0.46 23.55
CA GLY A 19 10.41 0.22 24.05
C GLY A 19 9.50 -0.59 23.12
N ARG A 20 9.98 -1.03 21.94
CA ARG A 20 9.21 -1.89 21.03
C ARG A 20 9.53 -3.36 21.25
N CYS A 21 8.51 -4.21 21.15
CA CYS A 21 8.69 -5.66 21.17
C CYS A 21 9.27 -6.16 19.84
N VAL A 22 10.20 -7.11 19.94
CA VAL A 22 10.67 -7.92 18.81
C VAL A 22 9.88 -9.21 18.80
N TRP A 23 9.31 -9.53 17.65
CA TRP A 23 8.67 -10.80 17.37
C TRP A 23 9.56 -11.62 16.45
N VAL A 24 9.72 -12.91 16.71
CA VAL A 24 10.38 -13.84 15.79
C VAL A 24 9.34 -14.79 15.21
N ALA A 25 9.22 -14.84 13.88
CA ALA A 25 8.41 -15.86 13.23
C ALA A 25 9.10 -17.22 13.35
N LEU A 26 8.47 -18.13 14.10
CA LEU A 26 9.02 -19.44 14.45
C LEU A 26 8.26 -20.54 13.70
N SER A 27 8.89 -21.20 12.73
CA SER A 27 8.30 -22.36 12.06
C SER A 27 8.61 -23.67 12.78
N GLY A 28 9.64 -23.69 13.62
CA GLY A 28 10.19 -24.90 14.24
C GLY A 28 11.32 -25.55 13.43
N GLY A 29 11.56 -25.07 12.21
CA GLY A 29 12.72 -25.45 11.40
C GLY A 29 13.99 -24.70 11.79
N LEU A 30 15.13 -25.23 11.32
CA LEU A 30 16.49 -24.81 11.67
C LEU A 30 16.68 -23.30 11.78
N ASP A 31 16.41 -22.54 10.71
CA ASP A 31 16.76 -21.11 10.67
C ASP A 31 15.97 -20.31 11.68
N SER A 32 14.67 -20.62 11.81
CA SER A 32 13.78 -19.91 12.72
C SER A 32 14.10 -20.21 14.18
N SER A 33 14.44 -21.45 14.50
CA SER A 33 14.87 -21.88 15.82
C SER A 33 16.22 -21.25 16.20
N LEU A 34 17.16 -21.19 15.25
CA LEU A 34 18.46 -20.54 15.48
C LEU A 34 18.30 -19.03 15.64
N LEU A 35 17.51 -18.37 14.79
CA LEU A 35 17.24 -16.93 14.91
C LEU A 35 16.62 -16.61 16.29
N LEU A 36 15.63 -17.38 16.73
CA LEU A 36 15.03 -17.20 18.06
C LEU A 36 16.07 -17.37 19.17
N THR A 37 16.91 -18.40 19.08
CA THR A 37 17.94 -18.70 20.09
C THR A 37 18.95 -17.55 20.21
N LEU A 38 19.50 -17.09 19.09
CA LEU A 38 20.43 -15.96 19.06
C LEU A 38 19.76 -14.66 19.54
N THR A 39 18.48 -14.44 19.19
CA THR A 39 17.73 -13.26 19.61
C THR A 39 17.46 -13.27 21.11
N ALA A 40 17.13 -14.43 21.69
CA ALA A 40 16.96 -14.58 23.13
C ALA A 40 18.27 -14.26 23.87
N GLU A 41 19.41 -14.71 23.34
CA GLU A 41 20.72 -14.36 23.90
C GLU A 41 21.04 -12.86 23.78
N ALA A 42 20.73 -12.24 22.64
CA ALA A 42 20.88 -10.80 22.45
C ALA A 42 20.03 -10.00 23.44
N CYS A 43 18.77 -10.40 23.65
CA CYS A 43 17.85 -9.76 24.59
C CYS A 43 18.28 -9.93 26.06
N ARG A 44 18.98 -11.02 26.41
CA ARG A 44 19.58 -11.17 27.75
C ARG A 44 20.69 -10.15 28.01
N ARG A 45 21.49 -9.83 26.99
CA ARG A 45 22.57 -8.82 27.08
C ARG A 45 22.07 -7.39 26.93
N HIS A 46 21.03 -7.21 26.14
CA HIS A 46 20.42 -5.91 25.83
C HIS A 46 18.91 -6.02 26.05
N PRO A 47 18.40 -5.74 27.26
CA PRO A 47 17.01 -5.98 27.63
C PRO A 47 16.01 -5.38 26.64
N ARG A 48 15.25 -6.28 25.99
CA ARG A 48 14.16 -5.98 25.05
C ARG A 48 13.05 -7.00 25.25
N SER A 49 11.80 -6.57 25.04
CA SER A 49 10.67 -7.51 24.98
C SER A 49 10.80 -8.38 23.75
N LEU A 50 10.78 -9.69 23.94
CA LEU A 50 10.89 -10.70 22.88
C LEU A 50 9.70 -11.65 22.95
N ARG A 51 9.09 -11.94 21.80
CA ARG A 51 8.03 -12.94 21.65
C ARG A 51 8.28 -13.79 20.41
N ALA A 52 7.81 -15.03 20.44
CA ALA A 52 7.79 -15.90 19.26
C ALA A 52 6.36 -16.00 18.72
N LEU A 53 6.23 -16.14 17.39
CA LEU A 53 4.95 -16.35 16.72
C LEU A 53 5.07 -17.57 15.80
N HIS A 54 4.33 -18.63 16.13
CA HIS A 54 4.15 -19.80 15.28
C HIS A 54 2.81 -19.71 14.55
N VAL A 55 2.81 -19.95 13.24
CA VAL A 55 1.59 -20.03 12.44
C VAL A 55 1.41 -21.47 11.99
N HIS A 56 0.33 -22.08 12.47
CA HIS A 56 -0.04 -23.45 12.16
C HIS A 56 -1.05 -23.44 11.00
N HIS A 57 -0.63 -23.93 9.83
CA HIS A 57 -1.42 -23.88 8.59
C HIS A 57 -2.50 -24.95 8.48
N GLY A 58 -2.51 -25.96 9.37
CA GLY A 58 -3.50 -27.04 9.34
C GLY A 58 -3.40 -27.97 8.13
N LEU A 59 -2.36 -27.84 7.31
CA LEU A 59 -2.23 -28.53 6.03
C LEU A 59 -1.71 -29.97 6.16
N GLN A 60 -1.07 -30.33 7.27
CA GLN A 60 -0.44 -31.63 7.44
C GLN A 60 -0.62 -32.20 8.86
N PRO A 61 -0.79 -33.52 9.01
CA PRO A 61 -0.80 -34.19 10.32
C PRO A 61 0.49 -33.97 11.12
N ALA A 62 1.62 -33.74 10.45
CA ALA A 62 2.90 -33.47 11.09
C ALA A 62 2.93 -32.12 11.83
N ALA A 63 2.04 -31.17 11.49
CA ALA A 63 2.07 -29.81 12.00
C ALA A 63 1.92 -29.70 13.53
N ASP A 64 1.20 -30.63 14.17
CA ASP A 64 1.11 -30.70 15.63
C ASP A 64 2.47 -31.01 16.31
N GLY A 65 3.37 -31.71 15.61
CA GLY A 65 4.74 -31.93 16.05
C GLY A 65 5.56 -30.64 16.09
N PHE A 66 5.30 -29.72 15.16
CA PHE A 66 6.04 -28.47 15.01
C PHE A 66 5.63 -27.50 16.10
N GLU A 67 4.32 -27.42 16.39
CA GLU A 67 3.80 -26.63 17.49
C GLU A 67 4.40 -27.08 18.84
N ARG A 68 4.39 -28.39 19.12
CA ARG A 68 5.00 -28.95 20.33
C ARG A 68 6.50 -28.63 20.44
N HIS A 69 7.23 -28.73 19.33
CA HIS A 69 8.63 -28.36 19.29
C HIS A 69 8.84 -26.86 19.57
N CYS A 70 8.03 -26.00 18.96
CA CYS A 70 8.07 -24.56 19.19
C CYS A 70 7.81 -24.20 20.65
N GLN A 71 6.82 -24.85 21.27
CA GLN A 71 6.50 -24.70 22.69
C GLN A 71 7.67 -25.10 23.58
N TRP A 72 8.27 -26.27 23.32
CA TRP A 72 9.45 -26.75 24.04
C TRP A 72 10.62 -25.77 23.94
N LEU A 73 10.96 -25.32 22.73
CA LEU A 73 12.07 -24.39 22.50
C LEU A 73 11.83 -23.05 23.21
N CYS A 74 10.63 -22.48 23.06
CA CYS A 74 10.27 -21.21 23.69
C CYS A 74 10.31 -21.31 25.23
N SER A 75 9.83 -22.41 25.79
CA SER A 75 9.91 -22.68 27.24
C SER A 75 11.36 -22.75 27.72
N GLY A 76 12.24 -23.43 26.98
CA GLY A 76 13.67 -23.54 27.32
C GLY A 76 14.41 -22.20 27.24
N LEU A 77 13.99 -21.30 26.34
CA LEU A 77 14.58 -19.97 26.17
C LEU A 77 13.95 -18.89 27.08
N GLY A 78 12.84 -19.19 27.76
CA GLY A 78 12.07 -18.21 28.53
C GLY A 78 11.37 -17.16 27.66
N VAL A 79 10.97 -17.51 26.44
CA VAL A 79 10.33 -16.60 25.48
C VAL A 79 8.83 -16.92 25.38
N PRO A 80 7.92 -15.94 25.55
CA PRO A 80 6.50 -16.15 25.31
C PRO A 80 6.21 -16.53 23.85
N LEU A 81 5.52 -17.65 23.65
CA LEU A 81 5.06 -18.12 22.34
C LEU A 81 3.59 -17.76 22.12
N ARG A 82 3.28 -17.19 20.96
CA ARG A 82 1.92 -17.11 20.42
C ARG A 82 1.79 -18.13 19.28
N VAL A 83 0.74 -18.93 19.31
CA VAL A 83 0.39 -19.86 18.24
C VAL A 83 -0.89 -19.37 17.59
N GLU A 84 -0.85 -19.16 16.28
CA GLU A 84 -2.03 -18.84 15.48
C GLU A 84 -2.34 -19.98 14.52
N ARG A 85 -3.58 -20.46 14.55
CA ARG A 85 -4.07 -21.48 13.61
C ARG A 85 -4.81 -20.78 12.48
N VAL A 86 -4.36 -20.99 11.25
CA VAL A 86 -4.96 -20.39 10.05
C VAL A 86 -5.53 -21.46 9.15
N ALA A 87 -6.68 -21.16 8.54
CA ALA A 87 -7.19 -21.93 7.41
C ALA A 87 -6.55 -21.39 6.13
N VAL A 88 -6.03 -22.28 5.29
CA VAL A 88 -5.52 -21.91 3.96
C VAL A 88 -6.61 -22.20 2.95
N ASP A 89 -7.25 -21.14 2.45
CA ASP A 89 -8.22 -21.27 1.38
C ASP A 89 -7.49 -21.34 0.03
N SER A 90 -7.66 -22.43 -0.71
CA SER A 90 -6.99 -22.67 -2.00
C SER A 90 -7.74 -22.08 -3.20
N ALA A 91 -8.86 -21.39 -2.98
CA ALA A 91 -9.76 -20.92 -4.04
C ALA A 91 -9.17 -19.82 -4.97
N ASP A 92 -8.15 -19.07 -4.54
CA ASP A 92 -7.74 -17.83 -5.20
C ASP A 92 -6.75 -17.97 -6.38
N GLY A 93 -6.54 -19.18 -6.92
CA GLY A 93 -5.68 -19.38 -8.10
C GLY A 93 -4.19 -19.03 -7.92
N GLN A 94 -3.75 -18.65 -6.70
CA GLN A 94 -2.37 -18.31 -6.35
C GLN A 94 -1.47 -19.55 -6.11
N GLY A 95 -2.01 -20.76 -6.31
CA GLY A 95 -1.39 -22.00 -5.89
C GLY A 95 -1.33 -22.15 -4.36
N ARG A 96 -1.04 -23.37 -3.88
CA ARG A 96 -1.01 -23.67 -2.43
C ARG A 96 0.05 -22.86 -1.68
N GLU A 97 1.25 -22.67 -2.25
CA GLU A 97 2.33 -21.90 -1.62
C GLU A 97 1.97 -20.42 -1.44
N GLY A 98 1.35 -19.82 -2.48
CA GLY A 98 0.88 -18.44 -2.45
C GLY A 98 -0.17 -18.20 -1.37
N ALA A 99 -1.19 -19.06 -1.32
CA ALA A 99 -2.26 -19.01 -0.32
C ALA A 99 -1.73 -19.20 1.12
N ALA A 100 -0.85 -20.19 1.35
CA ALA A 100 -0.25 -20.40 2.66
C ALA A 100 0.62 -19.21 3.09
N ARG A 101 1.37 -18.61 2.16
CA ARG A 101 2.13 -17.39 2.42
C ARG A 101 1.21 -16.21 2.75
N ALA A 102 0.11 -16.02 2.03
CA ALA A 102 -0.85 -14.95 2.30
C ALA A 102 -1.48 -15.10 3.69
N ALA A 103 -1.97 -16.30 4.03
CA ALA A 103 -2.54 -16.61 5.34
C ALA A 103 -1.52 -16.36 6.48
N ARG A 104 -0.26 -16.75 6.27
CA ARG A 104 0.82 -16.48 7.24
C ARG A 104 1.04 -15.00 7.49
N TYR A 105 1.09 -14.19 6.42
CA TYR A 105 1.29 -12.75 6.55
C TYR A 105 0.03 -12.04 7.10
N ALA A 106 -1.17 -12.60 6.92
CA ALA A 106 -2.37 -12.12 7.58
C ALA A 106 -2.28 -12.35 9.10
N ALA A 107 -1.96 -13.56 9.56
CA ALA A 107 -1.77 -13.87 10.99
C ALA A 107 -0.67 -13.01 11.63
N PHE A 108 0.43 -12.76 10.91
CA PHE A 108 1.47 -11.82 11.35
C PHE A 108 0.93 -10.41 11.57
N ALA A 109 0.07 -9.92 10.68
CA ALA A 109 -0.53 -8.59 10.79
C ALA A 109 -1.53 -8.52 11.94
N GLU A 110 -2.24 -9.60 12.26
CA GLU A 110 -3.18 -9.64 13.38
C GLU A 110 -2.46 -9.68 14.74
N CYS A 111 -1.35 -10.43 14.84
CA CYS A 111 -0.65 -10.64 16.11
C CYS A 111 0.35 -9.55 16.48
N VAL A 112 1.10 -9.05 15.50
CA VAL A 112 2.15 -8.06 15.74
C VAL A 112 1.49 -6.69 15.72
N ALA A 113 1.67 -5.88 16.75
CA ALA A 113 1.02 -4.58 16.80
C ALA A 113 1.74 -3.56 15.88
N PRO A 114 1.04 -2.53 15.37
CA PRO A 114 1.69 -1.42 14.69
C PRO A 114 2.80 -0.78 15.55
N GLY A 115 3.92 -0.46 14.92
CA GLY A 115 5.13 0.04 15.57
C GLY A 115 6.04 -1.03 16.19
N GLU A 116 5.62 -2.30 16.23
CA GLU A 116 6.51 -3.42 16.60
C GLU A 116 7.28 -3.95 15.39
N THR A 117 8.27 -4.82 15.68
CA THR A 117 9.16 -5.39 14.66
C THR A 117 9.01 -6.90 14.61
N LEU A 118 8.79 -7.46 13.43
CA LEU A 118 8.76 -8.90 13.17
C LEU A 118 10.00 -9.32 12.39
N TRP A 119 10.72 -10.29 12.94
CA TRP A 119 11.94 -10.86 12.38
C TRP A 119 11.62 -12.19 11.71
N LEU A 120 12.20 -12.37 10.53
CA LEU A 120 12.06 -13.55 9.71
C LEU A 120 13.45 -14.16 9.46
N ALA A 121 13.52 -15.48 9.49
CA ALA A 121 14.78 -16.22 9.38
C ALA A 121 15.22 -16.51 7.93
N GLN A 122 14.86 -15.64 6.98
CA GLN A 122 15.35 -15.81 5.61
C GLN A 122 16.84 -15.52 5.52
N HIS A 123 17.51 -16.28 4.66
CA HIS A 123 18.96 -16.28 4.47
C HIS A 123 19.35 -16.12 3.00
N ARG A 124 20.65 -16.21 2.70
CA ARG A 124 21.23 -15.89 1.39
C ARG A 124 20.72 -16.80 0.28
N ASP A 125 20.61 -18.10 0.56
CA ASP A 125 20.10 -19.08 -0.40
C ASP A 125 18.62 -18.83 -0.74
N ASP A 126 17.78 -18.43 0.23
CA ASP A 126 16.39 -18.00 -0.06
C ASP A 126 16.37 -16.78 -1.01
N GLN A 127 17.40 -15.93 -0.94
CA GLN A 127 17.54 -14.81 -1.86
C GLN A 127 17.90 -15.26 -3.28
N ALA A 128 18.80 -16.24 -3.41
CA ALA A 128 19.13 -16.82 -4.70
C ALA A 128 17.91 -17.49 -5.36
N GLU A 129 17.12 -18.24 -4.59
CA GLU A 129 15.85 -18.82 -5.04
C GLU A 129 14.87 -17.72 -5.50
N THR A 130 14.71 -16.67 -4.69
CA THR A 130 13.80 -15.56 -4.99
C THR A 130 14.23 -14.81 -6.26
N PHE A 131 15.53 -14.59 -6.44
CA PHE A 131 16.08 -13.98 -7.65
C PHE A 131 15.79 -14.83 -8.89
N LEU A 132 16.06 -16.14 -8.84
CA LEU A 132 15.80 -17.04 -9.97
C LEU A 132 14.32 -17.10 -10.34
N LEU A 133 13.42 -17.20 -9.36
CA LEU A 133 11.98 -17.14 -9.61
C LEU A 133 11.57 -15.81 -10.26
N ALA A 134 12.11 -14.69 -9.78
CA ALA A 134 11.82 -13.39 -10.35
C ALA A 134 12.32 -13.28 -11.80
N ALA A 135 13.54 -13.77 -12.08
CA ALA A 135 14.14 -13.77 -13.41
C ALA A 135 13.36 -14.66 -14.39
N LEU A 136 13.00 -15.89 -13.98
CA LEU A 136 12.22 -16.83 -14.80
C LEU A 136 10.81 -16.30 -15.12
N ARG A 137 10.26 -15.42 -14.26
CA ARG A 137 8.98 -14.73 -14.50
C ARG A 137 9.10 -13.45 -15.34
N GLY A 138 10.30 -13.10 -15.80
CA GLY A 138 10.55 -11.88 -16.58
C GLY A 138 10.39 -10.59 -15.77
N SER A 139 10.71 -10.63 -14.47
CA SER A 139 10.58 -9.45 -13.60
C SER A 139 11.62 -8.37 -13.96
N GLY A 140 11.23 -7.10 -13.84
CA GLY A 140 12.17 -5.97 -13.96
C GLY A 140 13.04 -5.79 -12.70
N THR A 141 13.84 -4.72 -12.68
CA THR A 141 14.82 -4.40 -11.62
C THR A 141 14.25 -4.53 -10.20
N ARG A 142 13.08 -3.92 -9.92
CA ARG A 142 12.39 -4.05 -8.63
C ARG A 142 12.10 -5.50 -8.21
N GLY A 143 11.69 -6.35 -9.15
CA GLY A 143 11.40 -7.75 -8.86
C GLY A 143 12.68 -8.58 -8.67
N LEU A 144 13.72 -8.28 -9.46
CA LEU A 144 15.04 -8.90 -9.32
C LEU A 144 15.76 -8.50 -8.03
N ALA A 145 15.41 -7.36 -7.43
CA ALA A 145 15.93 -6.96 -6.13
C ALA A 145 15.66 -7.99 -5.02
N GLY A 146 14.63 -8.84 -5.20
CA GLY A 146 14.27 -9.90 -4.27
C GLY A 146 13.86 -9.35 -2.91
N MET A 147 14.34 -9.99 -1.84
CA MET A 147 14.04 -9.59 -0.46
C MET A 147 14.96 -8.49 0.04
N THR A 148 14.39 -7.49 0.74
CA THR A 148 15.16 -6.49 1.49
C THR A 148 15.46 -6.97 2.91
N ALA A 149 16.58 -6.53 3.48
CA ALA A 149 16.96 -6.85 4.86
C ALA A 149 15.99 -6.26 5.88
N GLY A 150 15.40 -5.09 5.59
CA GLY A 150 14.40 -4.42 6.41
C GLY A 150 13.40 -3.66 5.56
N ARG A 151 12.14 -3.58 5.99
CA ARG A 151 11.13 -2.70 5.37
C ARG A 151 9.98 -2.35 6.30
N ALA A 152 9.34 -1.20 6.05
CA ALA A 152 8.02 -0.92 6.59
C ALA A 152 6.97 -1.85 5.96
N TRP A 153 6.01 -2.30 6.76
CA TRP A 153 4.95 -3.19 6.32
C TRP A 153 3.71 -3.02 7.20
N ARG A 154 2.63 -2.46 6.64
CA ARG A 154 1.35 -2.24 7.36
C ARG A 154 1.54 -1.55 8.71
N GLY A 155 2.35 -0.50 8.79
CA GLY A 155 2.64 0.20 10.07
C GLY A 155 3.56 -0.56 11.04
N ARG A 156 4.15 -1.69 10.62
CA ARG A 156 5.13 -2.49 11.37
C ARG A 156 6.47 -2.47 10.64
N ARG A 157 7.51 -3.03 11.25
CA ARG A 157 8.81 -3.25 10.61
C ARG A 157 9.05 -4.75 10.41
N LEU A 158 9.42 -5.16 9.19
CA LEU A 158 9.84 -6.53 8.88
C LEU A 158 11.35 -6.56 8.69
N GLU A 159 12.04 -7.41 9.44
CA GLU A 159 13.50 -7.56 9.36
C GLU A 159 13.92 -9.00 9.06
N ARG A 160 15.06 -9.14 8.39
CA ARG A 160 15.73 -10.41 8.06
C ARG A 160 17.20 -10.34 8.45
N PRO A 161 17.53 -10.47 9.75
CA PRO A 161 18.90 -10.28 10.23
C PRO A 161 19.92 -11.24 9.58
N LEU A 162 19.45 -12.39 9.10
CA LEU A 162 20.29 -13.46 8.53
C LEU A 162 20.33 -13.44 6.99
N LEU A 163 19.74 -12.45 6.33
CA LEU A 163 19.55 -12.46 4.86
C LEU A 163 20.86 -12.56 4.07
N GLY A 164 21.96 -12.05 4.61
CA GLY A 164 23.29 -12.11 3.99
C GLY A 164 24.10 -13.37 4.34
N VAL A 165 23.55 -14.29 5.13
CA VAL A 165 24.25 -15.46 5.67
C VAL A 165 23.90 -16.70 4.86
N GLU A 166 24.88 -17.57 4.61
CA GLU A 166 24.64 -18.88 3.98
C GLU A 166 23.90 -19.85 4.90
N ARG A 167 23.02 -20.68 4.31
CA ARG A 167 22.36 -21.79 5.01
C ARG A 167 23.34 -22.68 5.76
N ALA A 168 24.44 -23.07 5.11
CA ALA A 168 25.46 -23.94 5.70
C ALA A 168 26.10 -23.34 6.97
N THR A 169 26.23 -22.01 7.03
CA THR A 169 26.74 -21.32 8.22
C THR A 169 25.73 -21.36 9.37
N LEU A 170 24.43 -21.25 9.07
CA LEU A 170 23.37 -21.41 10.06
C LEU A 170 23.32 -22.84 10.59
N GLU A 171 23.42 -23.84 9.71
CA GLU A 171 23.40 -25.25 10.07
C GLU A 171 24.60 -25.64 10.95
N ALA A 172 25.81 -25.19 10.58
CA ALA A 172 27.00 -25.40 11.39
C ALA A 172 26.87 -24.79 12.79
N GLU A 173 26.28 -23.60 12.90
CA GLU A 173 26.06 -22.95 14.18
C GLU A 173 24.98 -23.64 15.02
N ALA A 174 23.86 -24.05 14.40
CA ALA A 174 22.80 -24.80 15.06
C ALA A 174 23.35 -26.11 15.66
N ARG A 175 24.14 -26.86 14.88
CA ARG A 175 24.84 -28.07 15.37
C ARG A 175 25.81 -27.76 16.50
N ARG A 176 26.61 -26.69 16.38
CA ARG A 176 27.56 -26.27 17.41
C ARG A 176 26.88 -25.95 18.74
N GLN A 177 25.68 -25.39 18.70
CA GLN A 177 24.87 -25.10 19.90
C GLN A 177 24.05 -26.30 20.40
N GLY A 178 24.12 -27.45 19.72
CA GLY A 178 23.28 -28.61 20.04
C GLY A 178 21.78 -28.33 19.87
N LEU A 179 21.43 -27.40 18.98
CA LEU A 179 20.05 -27.02 18.74
C LEU A 179 19.31 -28.19 18.08
N VAL A 180 18.14 -28.51 18.59
CA VAL A 180 17.20 -29.45 17.96
C VAL A 180 16.20 -28.65 17.13
N TRP A 181 15.84 -29.14 15.94
CA TRP A 181 14.81 -28.54 15.09
C TRP A 181 13.96 -29.64 14.43
N VAL A 182 12.84 -29.24 13.85
CA VAL A 182 11.96 -30.11 13.07
C VAL A 182 12.31 -30.00 11.58
N GLU A 183 12.34 -31.13 10.89
CA GLU A 183 12.45 -31.19 9.43
C GLU A 183 11.03 -31.36 8.84
N ASP A 184 10.67 -30.45 7.93
CA ASP A 184 9.37 -30.49 7.26
C ASP A 184 9.42 -31.43 6.05
N PRO A 185 8.63 -32.52 6.01
CA PRO A 185 8.62 -33.44 4.88
C PRO A 185 8.24 -32.78 3.55
N SER A 186 7.48 -31.67 3.58
CA SER A 186 7.17 -30.93 2.35
C SER A 186 8.35 -30.16 1.77
N ASN A 187 9.43 -29.98 2.52
CA ASN A 187 10.65 -29.37 1.97
C ASN A 187 11.27 -30.24 0.87
N ASP A 188 10.95 -31.53 0.81
CA ASP A 188 11.47 -32.48 -0.18
C ASP A 188 10.54 -32.63 -1.41
N ASP A 189 9.39 -31.94 -1.42
CA ASP A 189 8.46 -31.98 -2.54
C ASP A 189 8.92 -31.08 -3.69
N GLU A 190 9.68 -31.64 -4.64
CA GLU A 190 10.17 -30.93 -5.83
C GLU A 190 9.07 -30.57 -6.86
N THR A 191 7.80 -30.93 -6.64
CA THR A 191 6.71 -30.38 -7.46
C THR A 191 6.48 -28.89 -7.20
N LEU A 192 7.01 -28.37 -6.09
CA LEU A 192 7.01 -26.96 -5.74
C LEU A 192 8.25 -26.26 -6.33
N ASP A 193 8.03 -25.17 -7.10
CA ASP A 193 9.08 -24.43 -7.80
C ASP A 193 10.29 -24.09 -6.90
N ARG A 194 10.04 -23.65 -5.66
CA ARG A 194 11.11 -23.30 -4.71
C ARG A 194 11.97 -24.50 -4.32
N ASN A 195 11.34 -25.64 -4.03
CA ASN A 195 12.04 -26.85 -3.64
C ASN A 195 12.86 -27.40 -4.80
N PHE A 196 12.30 -27.38 -6.02
CA PHE A 196 13.06 -27.74 -7.23
C PHE A 196 14.28 -26.85 -7.44
N LEU A 197 14.16 -25.54 -7.23
CA LEU A 197 15.30 -24.63 -7.29
C LEU A 197 16.37 -24.95 -6.24
N ARG A 198 15.94 -25.24 -5.01
CA ARG A 198 16.82 -25.54 -3.87
C ARG A 198 17.57 -26.86 -4.02
N HIS A 199 16.87 -27.92 -4.42
CA HIS A 199 17.39 -29.29 -4.41
C HIS A 199 18.02 -29.71 -5.73
N THR A 200 17.56 -29.14 -6.85
CA THR A 200 18.04 -29.54 -8.18
C THR A 200 18.83 -28.43 -8.86
N VAL A 201 18.26 -27.23 -9.01
CA VAL A 201 18.87 -26.19 -9.87
C VAL A 201 20.11 -25.55 -9.23
N LEU A 202 20.02 -25.06 -7.99
CA LEU A 202 21.14 -24.42 -7.32
C LEU A 202 22.33 -25.38 -7.11
N PRO A 203 22.14 -26.65 -6.70
CA PRO A 203 23.22 -27.62 -6.63
C PRO A 203 23.85 -27.89 -8.00
N LEU A 204 23.04 -28.04 -9.06
CA LEU A 204 23.56 -28.20 -10.41
C LEU A 204 24.42 -27.01 -10.84
N LEU A 205 23.97 -25.77 -10.60
CA LEU A 205 24.78 -24.57 -10.88
C LEU A 205 26.09 -24.57 -10.08
N ALA A 206 26.05 -24.99 -8.82
CA ALA A 206 27.21 -25.04 -7.95
C ALA A 206 28.29 -26.03 -8.43
N THR A 207 27.93 -27.07 -9.22
CA THR A 207 28.92 -27.99 -9.83
C THR A 207 29.89 -27.29 -10.76
N ARG A 208 29.46 -26.20 -11.43
CA ARG A 208 30.27 -25.43 -12.39
C ARG A 208 30.71 -24.09 -11.84
N TRP A 209 29.84 -23.43 -11.08
CA TRP A 209 30.05 -22.13 -10.47
C TRP A 209 29.85 -22.24 -8.96
N VAL A 210 30.93 -22.57 -8.24
CA VAL A 210 30.93 -22.84 -6.79
C VAL A 210 30.21 -21.75 -5.98
N HIS A 211 30.27 -20.49 -6.41
CA HIS A 211 29.64 -19.35 -5.74
C HIS A 211 28.34 -18.87 -6.41
N ALA A 212 27.59 -19.75 -7.08
CA ALA A 212 26.36 -19.40 -7.80
C ALA A 212 25.33 -18.71 -6.90
N GLY A 213 25.01 -19.30 -5.74
CA GLY A 213 24.05 -18.72 -4.79
C GLY A 213 24.45 -17.33 -4.31
N GLU A 214 25.73 -17.13 -3.99
CA GLU A 214 26.27 -15.82 -3.62
C GLU A 214 26.17 -14.79 -4.74
N SER A 215 26.54 -15.20 -5.96
CA SER A 215 26.53 -14.32 -7.14
C SER A 215 25.11 -13.88 -7.49
N LEU A 216 24.13 -14.77 -7.33
CA LEU A 216 22.70 -14.47 -7.51
C LEU A 216 22.20 -13.52 -6.41
N SER A 217 22.52 -13.78 -5.14
CA SER A 217 22.17 -12.87 -4.05
C SER A 217 22.82 -11.49 -4.21
N ARG A 218 24.06 -11.42 -4.70
CA ARG A 218 24.74 -10.15 -4.99
C ARG A 218 24.08 -9.42 -6.15
N SER A 219 23.67 -10.15 -7.19
CA SER A 219 22.91 -9.57 -8.31
C SER A 219 21.58 -8.98 -7.83
N ALA A 220 20.90 -9.64 -6.88
CA ALA A 220 19.71 -9.12 -6.25
C ALA A 220 19.98 -7.83 -5.46
N ALA A 221 21.07 -7.78 -4.68
CA ALA A 221 21.46 -6.56 -3.97
C ALA A 221 21.74 -5.38 -4.91
N LEU A 222 22.49 -5.62 -6.00
CA LEU A 222 22.77 -4.59 -7.02
C LEU A 222 21.50 -4.13 -7.74
N ALA A 223 20.56 -5.04 -8.02
CA ALA A 223 19.26 -4.67 -8.55
C ALA A 223 18.46 -3.83 -7.56
N GLY A 224 18.55 -4.11 -6.26
CA GLY A 224 17.94 -3.28 -5.21
C GLY A 224 18.52 -1.87 -5.13
N GLU A 225 19.85 -1.74 -5.21
CA GLU A 225 20.53 -0.43 -5.28
C GLU A 225 20.08 0.36 -6.51
N ALA A 226 19.99 -0.30 -7.66
CA ALA A 226 19.49 0.32 -8.88
C ALA A 226 18.01 0.74 -8.77
N ASP A 227 17.15 -0.07 -8.15
CA ASP A 227 15.73 0.28 -7.93
C ASP A 227 15.58 1.50 -7.01
N ALA A 228 16.39 1.59 -5.96
CA ALA A 228 16.40 2.75 -5.06
C ALA A 228 16.80 4.04 -5.79
N LEU A 229 17.83 3.98 -6.64
CA LEU A 229 18.24 5.12 -7.47
C LEU A 229 17.14 5.52 -8.49
N LEU A 230 16.39 4.54 -9.02
CA LEU A 230 15.25 4.83 -9.90
C LEU A 230 14.10 5.50 -9.13
N ASP A 231 13.82 5.09 -7.90
CA ASP A 231 12.85 5.75 -7.04
C ASP A 231 13.27 7.19 -6.71
N GLU A 232 14.55 7.45 -6.42
CA GLU A 232 15.09 8.79 -6.23
C GLU A 232 14.92 9.66 -7.49
N LEU A 233 15.27 9.12 -8.66
CA LEU A 233 15.09 9.81 -9.94
C LEU A 233 13.63 10.17 -10.20
N ALA A 234 12.70 9.25 -9.90
CA ALA A 234 11.27 9.48 -10.05
C ALA A 234 10.77 10.56 -9.07
N GLY A 235 11.30 10.59 -7.84
CA GLY A 235 11.03 11.65 -6.87
C GLY A 235 11.47 13.02 -7.36
N LEU A 236 12.70 13.13 -7.90
CA LEU A 236 13.21 14.38 -8.49
C LEU A 236 12.37 14.85 -9.68
N ASP A 237 11.91 13.93 -10.52
CA ASP A 237 11.01 14.25 -11.62
C ASP A 237 9.63 14.71 -11.13
N LEU A 238 9.08 14.06 -10.11
CA LEU A 238 7.83 14.49 -9.49
C LEU A 238 7.94 15.92 -8.93
N GLU A 239 8.99 16.21 -8.19
CA GLU A 239 9.24 17.55 -7.62
C GLU A 239 9.36 18.62 -8.71
N ARG A 240 10.11 18.34 -9.78
CA ARG A 240 10.23 19.24 -10.94
C ARG A 240 8.90 19.51 -11.63
N LEU A 241 7.97 18.55 -11.58
CA LEU A 241 6.65 18.66 -12.19
C LEU A 241 5.56 19.18 -11.24
N GLY A 242 5.95 19.64 -10.03
CA GLY A 242 5.06 20.32 -9.09
C GLY A 242 4.75 19.54 -7.80
N GLY A 243 5.27 18.32 -7.65
CA GLY A 243 5.21 17.55 -6.40
C GLY A 243 3.92 16.74 -6.16
N ASP A 244 2.85 17.01 -6.92
CA ASP A 244 1.57 16.31 -6.76
C ASP A 244 1.57 14.99 -7.55
N ALA A 245 1.61 13.86 -6.83
CA ALA A 245 1.56 12.52 -7.42
C ALA A 245 0.22 12.21 -8.08
N ALA A 246 -0.87 12.85 -7.64
CA ALA A 246 -2.21 12.65 -8.21
C ALA A 246 -2.41 13.43 -9.51
N CYS A 247 -1.61 14.47 -9.76
CA CYS A 247 -1.81 15.39 -10.88
C CYS A 247 -0.50 15.85 -11.53
N LEU A 248 -0.17 15.27 -12.68
CA LEU A 248 1.06 15.57 -13.42
C LEU A 248 0.76 16.48 -14.63
N PRO A 249 1.55 17.53 -14.90
CA PRO A 249 1.44 18.32 -16.13
C PRO A 249 1.87 17.49 -17.34
N VAL A 250 0.99 17.35 -18.35
CA VAL A 250 1.25 16.56 -19.56
C VAL A 250 2.45 17.11 -20.33
N ALA A 251 2.51 18.44 -20.53
CA ALA A 251 3.66 19.10 -21.15
C ALA A 251 4.98 18.80 -20.41
N GLY A 252 4.93 18.67 -19.08
CA GLY A 252 6.10 18.28 -18.29
C GLY A 252 6.52 16.84 -18.55
N LEU A 253 5.56 15.91 -18.63
CA LEU A 253 5.82 14.51 -18.98
C LEU A 253 6.44 14.38 -20.37
N GLU A 254 6.00 15.17 -21.34
CA GLU A 254 6.54 15.18 -22.70
C GLU A 254 8.05 15.47 -22.76
N THR A 255 8.58 16.25 -21.81
CA THR A 255 10.03 16.53 -21.71
C THR A 255 10.85 15.33 -21.23
N LEU A 256 10.21 14.33 -20.63
CA LEU A 256 10.87 13.12 -20.13
C LEU A 256 10.96 12.07 -21.24
N SER A 257 12.01 11.24 -21.20
CA SER A 257 12.09 10.06 -22.07
C SER A 257 10.96 9.05 -21.74
N GLY A 258 10.60 8.21 -22.69
CA GLY A 258 9.52 7.22 -22.48
C GLY A 258 9.74 6.30 -21.29
N SER A 259 11.00 5.91 -20.99
CA SER A 259 11.33 5.13 -19.79
C SER A 259 11.11 5.90 -18.50
N ARG A 260 11.46 7.19 -18.46
CA ARG A 260 11.22 8.07 -17.31
C ARG A 260 9.74 8.36 -17.10
N ARG A 261 8.95 8.54 -18.17
CA ARG A 261 7.48 8.65 -18.06
C ARG A 261 6.87 7.40 -17.43
N ARG A 262 7.26 6.20 -17.91
CA ARG A 262 6.80 4.92 -17.33
C ARG A 262 7.16 4.80 -15.85
N LEU A 263 8.41 5.15 -15.51
CA LEU A 263 8.91 5.11 -14.13
C LEU A 263 8.12 6.07 -13.24
N LEU A 264 7.94 7.33 -13.65
CA LEU A 264 7.24 8.34 -12.89
C LEU A 264 5.76 7.99 -12.65
N VAL A 265 5.05 7.48 -13.68
CA VAL A 265 3.65 7.06 -13.51
C VAL A 265 3.54 5.91 -12.50
N ARG A 266 4.43 4.91 -12.58
CA ARG A 266 4.48 3.81 -11.60
C ARG A 266 4.80 4.31 -10.19
N TYR A 267 5.77 5.21 -10.06
CA TYR A 267 6.14 5.84 -8.80
C TYR A 267 4.95 6.58 -8.18
N CYS A 268 4.23 7.38 -8.96
CA CYS A 268 3.05 8.12 -8.50
C CYS A 268 1.92 7.18 -8.08
N CYS A 269 1.64 6.10 -8.83
CA CYS A 269 0.67 5.09 -8.41
C CYS A 269 1.05 4.47 -7.04
N GLY A 270 2.33 4.17 -6.84
CA GLY A 270 2.85 3.64 -5.57
C GLY A 270 2.68 4.62 -4.40
N ARG A 271 2.97 5.92 -4.64
CA ARG A 271 2.77 6.99 -3.65
C ARG A 271 1.31 7.17 -3.25
N LEU A 272 0.39 6.97 -4.19
CA LEU A 272 -1.06 7.08 -3.97
C LEU A 272 -1.70 5.81 -3.42
N GLY A 273 -0.95 4.70 -3.33
CA GLY A 273 -1.48 3.40 -2.95
C GLY A 273 -2.39 2.75 -4.01
N LEU A 274 -2.32 3.21 -5.26
CA LEU A 274 -3.08 2.65 -6.39
C LEU A 274 -2.43 1.37 -6.92
N ALA A 275 -3.23 0.49 -7.53
CA ALA A 275 -2.69 -0.67 -8.22
C ALA A 275 -1.68 -0.25 -9.31
N MET A 276 -0.63 -1.06 -9.45
CA MET A 276 0.39 -0.83 -10.48
C MET A 276 -0.18 -1.12 -11.88
N PRO A 277 0.00 -0.22 -12.85
CA PRO A 277 -0.50 -0.45 -14.19
C PRO A 277 0.24 -1.63 -14.86
N PRO A 278 -0.49 -2.60 -15.46
CA PRO A 278 0.11 -3.59 -16.35
C PRO A 278 0.85 -2.90 -17.51
N ALA A 279 1.93 -3.49 -18.02
CA ALA A 279 2.76 -2.90 -19.07
C ALA A 279 1.93 -2.37 -20.27
N ARG A 280 1.05 -3.22 -20.83
CA ARG A 280 0.16 -2.83 -21.94
C ARG A 280 -0.73 -1.63 -21.64
N ARG A 281 -1.25 -1.52 -20.41
CA ARG A 281 -2.11 -0.40 -19.99
C ARG A 281 -1.31 0.88 -19.85
N LEU A 282 -0.10 0.78 -19.31
CA LEU A 282 0.81 1.92 -19.22
C LEU A 282 1.24 2.41 -20.60
N ASP A 283 1.56 1.50 -21.52
CA ASP A 283 1.91 1.85 -22.90
C ASP A 283 0.73 2.53 -23.60
N THR A 284 -0.48 1.96 -23.48
CA THR A 284 -1.72 2.59 -24.00
C THR A 284 -1.92 4.00 -23.46
N LEU A 285 -1.68 4.22 -22.17
CA LEU A 285 -1.80 5.55 -21.56
C LEU A 285 -0.79 6.52 -22.19
N LEU A 286 0.48 6.12 -22.30
CA LEU A 286 1.53 6.99 -22.84
C LEU A 286 1.31 7.29 -24.32
N ASP A 287 0.89 6.31 -25.12
CA ASP A 287 0.55 6.51 -26.53
C ASP A 287 -0.62 7.50 -26.69
N GLN A 288 -1.63 7.42 -25.81
CA GLN A 288 -2.75 8.37 -25.80
C GLN A 288 -2.36 9.78 -25.36
N LEU A 289 -1.31 9.95 -24.55
CA LEU A 289 -0.79 11.28 -24.20
C LEU A 289 -0.10 11.96 -25.39
N GLU A 290 0.52 11.19 -26.28
CA GLU A 290 1.21 11.71 -27.47
C GLU A 290 0.24 12.01 -28.63
N ALA A 291 -0.91 11.34 -28.67
CA ALA A 291 -1.94 11.55 -29.67
C ALA A 291 -2.87 12.76 -29.35
N ARG A 292 -2.43 13.97 -29.75
CA ARG A 292 -3.09 15.31 -29.81
C ARG A 292 -4.46 15.62 -29.13
N GLU A 293 -4.55 16.91 -28.79
CA GLU A 293 -5.22 17.67 -27.71
C GLU A 293 -6.68 17.39 -27.26
N ASP A 294 -7.53 16.70 -28.01
CA ASP A 294 -8.97 16.60 -27.68
C ASP A 294 -9.45 15.18 -27.31
N ALA A 295 -8.55 14.20 -27.30
CA ALA A 295 -8.88 12.86 -26.85
C ALA A 295 -9.25 12.89 -25.35
N LYS A 296 -10.46 12.40 -25.02
CA LYS A 296 -10.83 12.06 -23.64
C LYS A 296 -10.01 10.84 -23.20
N VAL A 297 -8.72 11.05 -22.91
CA VAL A 297 -7.83 10.01 -22.40
C VAL A 297 -8.44 9.51 -21.10
N ARG A 298 -8.85 8.24 -21.11
CA ARG A 298 -9.29 7.49 -19.93
C ARG A 298 -8.79 6.07 -20.08
N VAL A 299 -7.82 5.71 -19.25
CA VAL A 299 -7.30 4.33 -19.19
C VAL A 299 -7.56 3.81 -17.79
N THR A 300 -8.16 2.63 -17.68
CA THR A 300 -8.49 1.98 -16.40
C THR A 300 -7.70 0.69 -16.23
N TRP A 301 -7.32 0.39 -15.00
CA TRP A 301 -6.71 -0.89 -14.63
C TRP A 301 -7.01 -1.21 -13.17
N SER A 302 -7.52 -2.42 -12.90
CA SER A 302 -7.91 -2.83 -11.55
C SER A 302 -8.85 -1.80 -10.88
N ASP A 303 -8.43 -1.25 -9.75
CA ASP A 303 -9.07 -0.24 -8.90
C ASP A 303 -8.49 1.17 -9.11
N ALA A 304 -7.84 1.42 -10.25
CA ALA A 304 -7.23 2.69 -10.60
C ALA A 304 -7.58 3.12 -12.03
N GLU A 305 -7.52 4.42 -12.27
CA GLU A 305 -7.66 5.01 -13.59
C GLU A 305 -6.78 6.25 -13.79
N ALA A 306 -6.39 6.47 -15.04
CA ALA A 306 -5.74 7.66 -15.52
C ALA A 306 -6.69 8.46 -16.40
N ARG A 307 -6.73 9.79 -16.22
CA ARG A 307 -7.52 10.70 -17.05
C ARG A 307 -6.74 11.96 -17.41
N VAL A 308 -6.96 12.51 -18.61
CA VAL A 308 -6.42 13.83 -18.96
C VAL A 308 -7.52 14.89 -18.91
N TRP A 309 -7.21 16.02 -18.29
CA TRP A 309 -8.07 17.19 -18.30
C TRP A 309 -7.25 18.48 -18.15
N ARG A 310 -7.48 19.46 -19.04
CA ARG A 310 -6.77 20.76 -19.06
C ARG A 310 -5.23 20.62 -19.03
N GLY A 311 -4.69 19.75 -19.88
CA GLY A 311 -3.24 19.53 -19.99
C GLY A 311 -2.60 18.85 -18.78
N ARG A 312 -3.41 18.22 -17.91
CA ARG A 312 -2.96 17.50 -16.72
C ARG A 312 -3.43 16.05 -16.74
N LEU A 313 -2.53 15.15 -16.40
CA LEU A 313 -2.77 13.74 -16.16
C LEU A 313 -3.15 13.54 -14.70
N TYR A 314 -4.32 12.98 -14.45
CA TYR A 314 -4.81 12.62 -13.14
C TYR A 314 -4.69 11.11 -12.94
N LEU A 315 -4.15 10.69 -11.81
CA LEU A 315 -4.08 9.30 -11.36
C LEU A 315 -4.96 9.18 -10.11
N LEU A 316 -6.00 8.34 -10.18
CA LEU A 316 -6.99 8.24 -9.11
C LEU A 316 -7.62 6.86 -9.07
N ALA A 317 -8.21 6.52 -7.92
CA ALA A 317 -9.23 5.48 -7.88
C ALA A 317 -10.47 5.95 -8.67
N PRO A 318 -11.24 5.03 -9.29
CA PRO A 318 -12.51 5.38 -9.90
C PRO A 318 -13.39 6.16 -8.93
N PRO A 319 -13.88 7.36 -9.30
CA PRO A 319 -14.64 8.19 -8.38
C PRO A 319 -15.96 7.51 -8.05
N GLU A 320 -16.27 7.50 -6.75
CA GLU A 320 -17.58 7.07 -6.26
C GLU A 320 -18.67 8.06 -6.70
N ALA A 321 -19.86 7.51 -6.94
CA ALA A 321 -21.03 8.28 -7.35
C ALA A 321 -22.17 8.06 -6.35
N LEU A 322 -22.99 9.09 -6.17
CA LEU A 322 -24.20 8.97 -5.37
C LEU A 322 -25.24 8.11 -6.10
N PRO A 323 -26.05 7.31 -5.39
CA PRO A 323 -27.21 6.65 -5.97
C PRO A 323 -28.13 7.70 -6.65
N PRO A 324 -28.55 7.50 -7.91
CA PRO A 324 -29.32 8.51 -8.66
C PRO A 324 -30.66 8.89 -8.01
N ASP A 325 -31.22 7.97 -7.22
CA ASP A 325 -32.48 8.07 -6.49
C ASP A 325 -32.32 8.56 -5.04
N TRP A 326 -31.08 8.74 -4.56
CA TRP A 326 -30.84 9.28 -3.24
C TRP A 326 -31.41 10.70 -3.11
N GLN A 327 -32.01 10.98 -1.97
CA GLN A 327 -32.50 12.31 -1.63
C GLN A 327 -32.59 12.46 -0.12
N ALA A 328 -32.48 13.70 0.36
CA ALA A 328 -32.67 14.02 1.77
C ALA A 328 -33.46 15.32 1.95
N GLU A 329 -34.38 15.33 2.91
CA GLU A 329 -34.94 16.56 3.45
C GLU A 329 -33.97 17.12 4.48
N TRP A 330 -33.66 18.40 4.37
CA TRP A 330 -32.63 19.06 5.17
C TRP A 330 -33.09 20.45 5.61
N ASN A 331 -32.93 20.76 6.88
CA ASN A 331 -33.29 22.06 7.46
C ASN A 331 -32.14 23.09 7.36
N GLY A 332 -31.08 22.77 6.60
CA GLY A 332 -29.90 23.61 6.45
C GLY A 332 -28.90 23.54 7.62
N HIS A 333 -29.12 22.72 8.66
CA HIS A 333 -28.17 22.60 9.77
C HIS A 333 -27.22 21.42 9.56
N ALA A 334 -25.92 21.67 9.70
CA ALA A 334 -24.91 20.63 9.65
C ALA A 334 -25.02 19.65 10.84
N PRO A 335 -24.54 18.40 10.69
CA PRO A 335 -24.10 17.80 9.43
C PRO A 335 -25.27 17.26 8.60
N LEU A 336 -25.12 17.28 7.27
CA LEU A 336 -25.97 16.48 6.37
C LEU A 336 -25.23 15.18 6.01
N MET A 337 -25.79 14.05 6.42
CA MET A 337 -25.26 12.73 6.09
C MET A 337 -25.63 12.33 4.65
N THR A 338 -24.65 11.87 3.88
CA THR A 338 -24.84 11.34 2.52
C THR A 338 -24.10 10.00 2.37
N PRO A 339 -24.43 9.20 1.34
CA PRO A 339 -23.70 7.97 1.03
C PRO A 339 -22.20 8.17 0.75
N LEU A 340 -21.77 9.36 0.34
CA LEU A 340 -20.36 9.66 0.02
C LEU A 340 -19.61 10.42 1.14
N GLY A 341 -20.25 10.67 2.27
CA GLY A 341 -19.67 11.47 3.36
C GLY A 341 -20.67 12.48 3.95
N GLU A 342 -20.17 13.38 4.77
CA GLU A 342 -20.97 14.38 5.47
C GLU A 342 -20.69 15.80 4.98
N VAL A 343 -21.74 16.58 4.75
CA VAL A 343 -21.61 18.02 4.55
C VAL A 343 -21.61 18.70 5.91
N ARG A 344 -20.54 19.43 6.23
CA ARG A 344 -20.26 20.02 7.56
C ARG A 344 -20.56 21.53 7.63
N VAL A 345 -21.18 22.06 6.59
CA VAL A 345 -21.56 23.46 6.51
C VAL A 345 -23.07 23.60 6.65
N SER A 346 -23.49 24.60 7.43
CA SER A 346 -24.89 24.97 7.60
C SER A 346 -25.28 26.01 6.55
N LEU A 347 -26.44 25.84 5.92
CA LEU A 347 -27.06 26.78 5.00
C LEU A 347 -28.25 27.49 5.66
N GLY A 348 -28.29 28.81 5.53
CA GLY A 348 -29.40 29.63 5.98
C GLY A 348 -29.84 30.62 4.91
N ARG A 349 -31.08 31.08 5.00
CA ARG A 349 -31.53 32.23 4.22
C ARG A 349 -30.99 33.52 4.82
N ALA A 350 -30.58 34.46 3.97
CA ALA A 350 -30.04 35.75 4.40
C ALA A 350 -31.10 36.62 5.12
N ASP A 351 -32.38 36.38 4.84
CA ASP A 351 -33.53 37.02 5.50
C ASP A 351 -33.86 36.44 6.88
N GLY A 352 -33.14 35.39 7.31
CA GLY A 352 -33.35 34.72 8.60
C GLY A 352 -34.54 33.77 8.64
N ALA A 353 -35.27 33.58 7.54
CA ALA A 353 -36.36 32.61 7.49
C ALA A 353 -35.83 31.16 7.53
N PRO A 354 -36.59 30.21 8.11
CA PRO A 354 -36.16 28.82 8.20
C PRO A 354 -36.01 28.20 6.81
N ALA A 355 -34.88 27.56 6.55
CA ALA A 355 -34.62 26.84 5.31
C ALA A 355 -35.33 25.48 5.32
N ARG A 356 -36.01 25.14 4.23
CA ARG A 356 -36.53 23.80 3.96
C ARG A 356 -35.97 23.33 2.62
N LEU A 357 -34.96 22.49 2.69
CA LEU A 357 -34.15 22.10 1.55
C LEU A 357 -34.38 20.64 1.21
N ARG A 358 -34.58 20.35 -0.06
CA ARG A 358 -34.43 19.01 -0.61
C ARG A 358 -33.06 18.90 -1.25
N VAL A 359 -32.27 17.93 -0.83
CA VAL A 359 -30.93 17.68 -1.33
C VAL A 359 -30.94 16.45 -2.21
N VAL A 360 -30.43 16.59 -3.44
CA VAL A 360 -30.41 15.53 -4.45
C VAL A 360 -29.05 15.47 -5.15
N PRO A 361 -28.65 14.32 -5.72
CA PRO A 361 -27.49 14.24 -6.59
C PRO A 361 -27.62 15.19 -7.77
N ARG A 362 -26.49 15.69 -8.26
CA ARG A 362 -26.46 16.53 -9.46
C ARG A 362 -26.88 15.70 -10.69
N GLN A 363 -27.89 16.17 -11.42
CA GLN A 363 -28.45 15.51 -12.62
C GLN A 363 -27.99 16.17 -13.93
N GLY A 364 -27.55 17.43 -13.88
CA GLY A 364 -27.19 18.21 -15.06
C GLY A 364 -28.36 19.05 -15.61
N GLY A 365 -28.03 20.24 -16.14
CA GLY A 365 -29.03 21.21 -16.61
C GLY A 365 -29.51 22.20 -15.54
N GLU A 366 -29.03 22.05 -14.30
CA GLU A 366 -29.32 22.99 -13.21
C GLU A 366 -28.65 24.34 -13.45
N TRP A 367 -29.22 25.37 -12.82
CA TRP A 367 -28.69 26.73 -12.83
C TRP A 367 -28.78 27.32 -11.43
N LEU A 368 -27.89 28.25 -11.13
CA LEU A 368 -27.88 29.05 -9.91
C LEU A 368 -28.03 30.53 -10.27
N ARG A 369 -28.72 31.28 -9.41
CA ARG A 369 -28.67 32.74 -9.42
C ARG A 369 -27.55 33.18 -8.49
N LEU A 370 -26.51 33.79 -9.04
CA LEU A 370 -25.38 34.29 -8.26
C LEU A 370 -25.50 35.81 -8.07
N PRO A 371 -25.10 36.35 -6.90
CA PRO A 371 -25.10 37.79 -6.65
C PRO A 371 -24.33 38.54 -7.76
N GLY A 372 -24.93 39.60 -8.31
CA GLY A 372 -24.31 40.42 -9.35
C GLY A 372 -24.06 39.75 -10.71
N ARG A 373 -24.17 38.42 -10.83
CA ARG A 373 -23.98 37.67 -12.11
C ARG A 373 -25.28 37.11 -12.67
N GLY A 374 -26.37 37.12 -11.90
CA GLY A 374 -27.68 36.63 -12.34
C GLY A 374 -27.70 35.12 -12.57
N ARG A 375 -28.58 34.63 -13.46
CA ARG A 375 -28.73 33.19 -13.74
C ARG A 375 -27.51 32.65 -14.52
N ARG A 376 -26.91 31.58 -14.01
CA ARG A 376 -25.76 30.89 -14.61
C ARG A 376 -25.96 29.38 -14.57
N ASP A 377 -25.61 28.73 -15.68
CA ASP A 377 -25.62 27.27 -15.80
C ASP A 377 -24.58 26.64 -14.86
N LEU A 378 -25.00 25.63 -14.10
CA LEU A 378 -24.15 24.99 -13.10
C LEU A 378 -22.95 24.28 -13.74
N LYS A 379 -23.11 23.70 -14.94
CA LYS A 379 -21.98 23.04 -15.64
C LYS A 379 -20.89 24.06 -15.97
N ARG A 380 -21.24 25.28 -16.40
CA ARG A 380 -20.29 26.37 -16.64
C ARG A 380 -19.63 26.85 -15.35
N LEU A 381 -20.40 27.04 -14.27
CA LEU A 381 -19.84 27.44 -12.97
C LEU A 381 -18.82 26.43 -12.44
N LEU A 382 -19.11 25.12 -12.55
CA LEU A 382 -18.17 24.07 -12.16
C LEU A 382 -16.93 24.01 -13.07
N GLN A 383 -17.06 24.36 -14.36
CA GLN A 383 -15.91 24.50 -15.26
C GLN A 383 -15.04 25.72 -14.91
N GLU A 384 -15.66 26.85 -14.56
CA GLU A 384 -14.97 28.06 -14.08
C GLU A 384 -14.24 27.77 -12.76
N ALA A 385 -14.88 27.06 -11.84
CA ALA A 385 -14.32 26.66 -10.55
C ALA A 385 -13.25 25.54 -10.65
N GLY A 386 -12.96 25.03 -11.85
CA GLY A 386 -11.90 24.04 -12.03
C GLY A 386 -12.28 22.61 -11.65
N VAL A 387 -13.57 22.28 -11.54
CA VAL A 387 -14.01 20.91 -11.19
C VAL A 387 -13.90 19.97 -12.38
N PRO A 388 -13.12 18.87 -12.29
CA PRO A 388 -13.00 17.91 -13.37
C PRO A 388 -14.34 17.20 -13.63
N PRO A 389 -14.66 16.79 -14.88
CA PRO A 389 -15.96 16.20 -15.21
C PRO A 389 -16.37 15.01 -14.35
N TRP A 390 -15.42 14.18 -13.93
CA TRP A 390 -15.65 12.98 -13.13
C TRP A 390 -15.83 13.24 -11.64
N GLY A 391 -15.32 14.37 -11.13
CA GLY A 391 -15.59 14.80 -9.76
C GLY A 391 -17.05 15.22 -9.57
N ARG A 392 -17.70 15.73 -10.62
CA ARG A 392 -19.04 16.34 -10.57
C ARG A 392 -20.16 15.36 -10.21
N GLY A 393 -19.96 14.05 -10.40
CA GLY A 393 -20.95 13.02 -10.07
C GLY A 393 -21.15 12.80 -8.57
N GLY A 394 -20.17 13.19 -7.74
CA GLY A 394 -20.29 13.13 -6.29
C GLY A 394 -20.87 14.39 -5.64
N LEU A 395 -21.25 15.40 -6.43
CA LEU A 395 -21.82 16.64 -5.91
C LEU A 395 -23.33 16.49 -5.66
N VAL A 396 -23.80 17.12 -4.60
CA VAL A 396 -25.24 17.28 -4.31
C VAL A 396 -25.69 18.71 -4.53
N VAL A 397 -26.96 18.87 -4.91
CA VAL A 397 -27.61 20.16 -5.10
C VAL A 397 -28.70 20.30 -4.04
N ALA A 398 -28.58 21.33 -3.21
CA ALA A 398 -29.65 21.71 -2.30
C ALA A 398 -30.65 22.59 -3.03
N ARG A 399 -31.95 22.29 -2.87
CA ARG A 399 -33.05 22.98 -3.52
C ARG A 399 -34.08 23.46 -2.50
N GLU A 400 -34.58 24.66 -2.69
CA GLU A 400 -35.79 25.13 -2.01
C GLU A 400 -36.95 25.08 -3.02
N GLY A 401 -37.88 24.15 -2.79
CA GLY A 401 -38.84 23.75 -3.82
C GLY A 401 -38.11 23.24 -5.07
N GLU A 402 -38.39 23.86 -6.22
CA GLU A 402 -37.73 23.52 -7.50
C GLU A 402 -36.46 24.33 -7.78
N THR A 403 -36.13 25.30 -6.93
CA THR A 403 -35.02 26.23 -7.19
C THR A 403 -33.72 25.72 -6.55
N PRO A 404 -32.65 25.47 -7.31
CA PRO A 404 -31.33 25.20 -6.75
C PRO A 404 -30.79 26.40 -5.98
N VAL A 405 -30.31 26.17 -4.76
CA VAL A 405 -29.80 27.23 -3.87
C VAL A 405 -28.35 27.03 -3.47
N ALA A 406 -27.83 25.80 -3.51
CA ALA A 406 -26.42 25.53 -3.26
C ALA A 406 -25.93 24.27 -3.97
N VAL A 407 -24.62 24.20 -4.19
CA VAL A 407 -23.90 22.98 -4.57
C VAL A 407 -22.91 22.64 -3.48
N LEU A 408 -23.01 21.41 -2.98
CA LEU A 408 -22.23 20.90 -1.85
C LEU A 408 -21.42 19.69 -2.32
N ASP A 409 -20.23 19.51 -1.75
CA ASP A 409 -19.42 18.32 -1.94
C ASP A 409 -19.34 17.54 -0.62
N PRO A 410 -20.04 16.40 -0.49
CA PRO A 410 -20.00 15.58 0.71
C PRO A 410 -18.62 14.98 1.01
N ARG A 411 -17.73 14.86 0.02
CA ARG A 411 -16.38 14.29 0.19
C ARG A 411 -15.45 15.26 0.94
N ASP A 412 -15.62 16.55 0.66
CA ASP A 412 -14.84 17.62 1.30
C ASP A 412 -15.59 18.24 2.48
N GLY A 413 -16.89 17.97 2.58
CA GLY A 413 -17.82 18.51 3.57
C GLY A 413 -18.13 19.99 3.38
N ALA A 414 -17.92 20.54 2.18
CA ALA A 414 -17.92 21.97 1.92
C ALA A 414 -19.05 22.42 0.97
N CYS A 415 -19.42 23.70 1.08
CA CYS A 415 -20.23 24.40 0.08
C CYS A 415 -19.33 25.00 -1.01
N TRP A 416 -19.61 24.64 -2.26
CA TRP A 416 -18.83 25.08 -3.42
C TRP A 416 -19.43 26.30 -4.12
N LEU A 417 -20.76 26.33 -4.24
CA LEU A 417 -21.49 27.42 -4.89
C LEU A 417 -22.76 27.69 -4.09
N LEU A 418 -23.10 28.98 -3.95
CA LEU A 418 -24.24 29.43 -3.16
C LEU A 418 -25.04 30.47 -3.95
N ALA A 419 -26.36 30.34 -3.92
CA ALA A 419 -27.24 31.28 -4.59
C ALA A 419 -27.32 32.62 -3.85
N GLU A 420 -27.72 33.65 -4.58
CA GLU A 420 -28.10 34.94 -4.01
C GLU A 420 -29.21 34.78 -2.97
N GLY A 421 -29.10 35.51 -1.86
CA GLY A 421 -30.05 35.42 -0.73
C GLY A 421 -29.79 34.26 0.22
N TRP A 422 -28.71 33.48 0.04
CA TRP A 422 -28.31 32.40 0.94
C TRP A 422 -26.95 32.68 1.59
N VAL A 423 -26.77 32.14 2.79
CA VAL A 423 -25.52 32.20 3.56
C VAL A 423 -25.08 30.80 3.96
N SER A 424 -23.76 30.56 3.95
CA SER A 424 -23.14 29.32 4.41
C SER A 424 -22.27 29.61 5.63
N ARG A 425 -22.37 28.78 6.66
CA ARG A 425 -21.54 28.85 7.87
C ARG A 425 -20.82 27.52 8.07
N ASP A 426 -19.52 27.56 8.29
CA ASP A 426 -18.70 26.37 8.54
C ASP A 426 -18.53 26.21 10.05
N GLU A 427 -19.09 25.13 10.61
CA GLU A 427 -19.07 24.90 12.06
C GLU A 427 -17.67 24.55 12.58
N SER A 428 -16.73 24.20 11.70
CA SER A 428 -15.36 23.84 12.07
C SER A 428 -14.38 25.02 12.20
N SER A 429 -14.75 26.22 11.72
CA SER A 429 -13.84 27.37 11.60
C SER A 429 -14.14 28.58 12.51
N GLY A 430 -15.02 28.45 13.49
CA GLY A 430 -15.31 29.56 14.41
C GLY A 430 -16.06 30.71 13.71
N GLY A 431 -17.22 30.40 13.13
CA GLY A 431 -18.35 31.34 13.08
C GLY A 431 -18.36 32.47 12.03
N ASP A 432 -17.32 32.67 11.23
CA ASP A 432 -17.34 33.77 10.25
C ASP A 432 -18.08 33.37 8.94
N PRO A 433 -19.17 34.07 8.55
CA PRO A 433 -19.95 33.71 7.37
C PRO A 433 -19.16 33.94 6.08
N ARG A 434 -19.13 32.95 5.18
CA ARG A 434 -18.50 33.12 3.86
C ARG A 434 -19.50 33.77 2.88
N PRO A 435 -19.16 34.93 2.28
CA PRO A 435 -19.99 35.52 1.23
C PRO A 435 -19.93 34.69 -0.06
N ALA A 436 -20.99 34.76 -0.87
CA ALA A 436 -21.24 33.94 -2.05
C ALA A 436 -20.26 34.11 -3.24
N ASP A 437 -19.25 34.96 -3.13
CA ASP A 437 -18.44 35.43 -4.27
C ASP A 437 -17.11 34.70 -4.49
N ARG A 438 -16.82 33.62 -3.74
CA ARG A 438 -15.64 32.78 -4.00
C ARG A 438 -15.93 31.29 -3.85
N PRO A 439 -15.74 30.46 -4.90
CA PRO A 439 -15.71 29.01 -4.73
C PRO A 439 -14.56 28.64 -3.78
N SER A 440 -14.80 27.65 -2.91
CA SER A 440 -13.71 27.05 -2.11
C SER A 440 -12.63 26.50 -3.07
N PRO A 441 -11.33 26.68 -2.79
CA PRO A 441 -10.32 25.95 -3.52
C PRO A 441 -10.58 24.45 -3.34
N ALA A 442 -10.51 23.67 -4.43
CA ALA A 442 -10.55 22.22 -4.35
C ALA A 442 -9.48 21.75 -3.33
N PRO A 443 -9.81 20.87 -2.38
CA PRO A 443 -8.79 20.24 -1.56
C PRO A 443 -7.98 19.27 -2.43
N GLY A 444 -6.66 19.32 -2.29
CA GLY A 444 -5.71 18.65 -3.18
C GLY A 444 -5.09 19.63 -4.18
N ARG A 445 -4.23 20.51 -3.66
CA ARG A 445 -3.09 21.04 -4.40
C ARG A 445 -1.86 20.25 -4.02
#